data_AF-A0A2N5A643-F1
#
_entry.id   AF-A0A2N5A643-F1
#
_cell.length_a   1.000
_cell.length_b   1.000
_cell.length_c   1.000
_cell.angle_alpha   90.00
_cell.angle_beta   90.00
_cell.angle_gamma   90.00
#
_symmetry.space_group_name_H-M   'P 1'
#
loop_
_entity.id
_entity.type
_entity.pdbx_description
1 polymer ?
#
loop_
_entity_poly.entity_id
_entity_poly.type
_entity_poly.pdbx_seq_one_letter_code
_entity_poly.pdbx_strand_id
1 'polypeptide(L)'
;LLDELDHNWEVLAEPIQTVMRRYGIEKPYEKLKELTRGKRVDAEGMKQFIDSLALPEDEKVRLKAMTPANYIGRATTMVDELK
;
A
#
# COMPACT_ATOMS: atom_id res chain seq x y z
N LEU A 1 -11.56 -13.61 -7.55
CA LEU A 1 -11.12 -13.08 -6.23
C LEU A 1 -9.63 -12.76 -6.24
N LEU A 2 -8.71 -13.74 -6.15
CA LEU A 2 -7.27 -13.42 -6.11
C LEU A 2 -6.77 -12.71 -7.37
N ASP A 3 -7.18 -13.19 -8.55
CA ASP A 3 -6.83 -12.57 -9.82
C ASP A 3 -7.33 -11.12 -9.90
N GLU A 4 -8.59 -10.88 -9.51
CA GLU A 4 -9.15 -9.53 -9.44
C GLU A 4 -8.37 -8.62 -8.47
N LEU A 5 -7.99 -9.12 -7.30
CA LEU A 5 -7.19 -8.37 -6.33
C LEU A 5 -5.81 -8.00 -6.91
N ASP A 6 -5.18 -8.91 -7.65
CA ASP A 6 -3.86 -8.65 -8.27
C ASP A 6 -3.92 -7.59 -9.39
N HIS A 7 -5.10 -7.28 -9.91
CA HIS A 7 -5.29 -6.18 -10.86
C HIS A 7 -5.61 -4.83 -10.21
N ASN A 8 -5.74 -4.76 -8.88
CA ASN A 8 -6.17 -3.58 -8.15
C ASN A 8 -5.13 -3.16 -7.10
N TRP A 9 -3.89 -2.86 -7.52
CA TRP A 9 -2.83 -2.42 -6.61
C TRP A 9 -3.05 -1.02 -6.04
N GLU A 10 -3.98 -0.24 -6.62
CA GLU A 10 -4.35 1.08 -6.09
C GLU A 10 -4.90 1.02 -4.66
N VAL A 11 -5.43 -0.13 -4.21
CA VAL A 11 -5.89 -0.31 -2.82
C VAL A 11 -4.78 -0.16 -1.79
N LEU A 12 -3.52 -0.39 -2.18
CA LEU A 12 -2.35 -0.20 -1.32
C LEU A 12 -1.95 1.28 -1.17
N ALA A 13 -2.62 2.21 -1.87
CA ALA A 13 -2.38 3.64 -1.70
C ALA A 13 -2.64 4.11 -0.26
N GLU A 14 -3.70 3.62 0.38
CA GLU A 14 -4.09 4.01 1.74
C GLU A 14 -3.05 3.62 2.81
N PRO A 15 -2.57 2.35 2.91
CA PRO A 15 -1.55 2.00 3.89
C PRO A 15 -0.23 2.74 3.66
N ILE A 16 0.16 2.96 2.39
CA ILE A 16 1.36 3.73 2.07
C ILE A 16 1.21 5.19 2.54
N GLN A 17 0.05 5.81 2.29
CA GLN A 17 -0.25 7.16 2.77
C GLN A 17 -0.14 7.25 4.30
N THR A 18 -0.67 6.26 5.00
CA THR A 18 -0.66 6.21 6.47
C THR A 18 0.76 6.12 7.01
N VAL A 19 1.63 5.31 6.39
CA VAL A 19 3.05 5.26 6.75
C VAL A 19 3.76 6.57 6.43
N MET A 20 3.50 7.17 5.27
CA MET A 20 4.06 8.48 4.93
C MET A 20 3.72 9.55 5.97
N ARG A 21 2.47 9.58 6.45
CA ARG A 21 2.04 10.48 7.54
C ARG A 21 2.79 10.21 8.84
N ARG A 22 2.97 8.93 9.21
CA ARG A 22 3.71 8.53 10.42
C ARG A 22 5.15 9.04 10.41
N TYR A 23 5.80 9.06 9.25
CA TYR A 23 7.17 9.54 9.09
C TYR A 23 7.28 11.02 8.71
N GLY A 24 6.18 11.78 8.74
CA GLY A 24 6.19 13.22 8.48
C GLY A 24 6.46 13.60 7.02
N ILE A 25 6.25 12.69 6.07
CA ILE A 25 6.36 13.00 4.65
C ILE A 25 5.23 13.96 4.26
N GLU A 26 5.61 15.12 3.74
CA GLU A 26 4.65 16.14 3.31
C GLU A 26 3.80 15.68 2.14
N LYS A 27 2.54 16.16 2.12
CA LYS A 27 1.60 16.00 1.00
C LYS A 27 1.46 14.55 0.51
N PRO A 28 1.23 13.57 1.40
CA PRO A 28 1.26 12.16 1.03
C PRO A 28 0.15 11.79 0.04
N TYR A 29 -1.02 12.41 0.19
CA TYR A 29 -2.13 12.25 -0.75
C TYR A 29 -1.78 12.77 -2.16
N GLU A 30 -1.12 13.91 -2.28
CA GLU A 30 -0.76 14.49 -3.59
C GLU A 30 0.24 13.59 -4.31
N LYS A 31 1.28 13.11 -3.61
CA LYS A 31 2.28 12.18 -4.16
C LYS A 31 1.67 10.87 -4.66
N LEU A 32 0.73 10.30 -3.89
CA LEU A 32 0.00 9.09 -4.30
C LEU A 32 -0.97 9.35 -5.46
N LYS A 33 -1.60 10.52 -5.47
CA LYS A 33 -2.47 10.94 -6.56
C LYS A 33 -1.68 11.07 -7.85
N GLU A 34 -0.46 11.60 -7.82
CA GLU A 34 0.42 11.66 -9.00
C GLU A 34 0.76 10.27 -9.55
N LEU A 35 1.01 9.29 -8.69
CA LEU A 35 1.28 7.90 -9.09
C LEU A 35 0.08 7.25 -9.78
N THR A 36 -1.12 7.49 -9.25
CA THR A 36 -2.38 6.87 -9.71
C THR A 36 -3.11 7.67 -10.79
N ARG A 37 -2.62 8.88 -11.14
CA ARG A 37 -3.33 9.76 -12.07
C ARG A 37 -3.23 9.27 -13.51
N GLY A 38 -4.34 8.78 -14.04
CA GLY A 38 -4.50 8.45 -15.46
C GLY A 38 -3.80 7.16 -15.89
N LYS A 39 -3.33 6.35 -14.94
CA LYS A 39 -2.72 5.04 -15.18
C LYS A 39 -3.17 4.05 -14.11
N ARG A 40 -3.35 2.79 -14.51
CA ARG A 40 -3.41 1.70 -13.53
C ARG A 40 -2.03 1.52 -12.93
N VAL A 41 -1.99 1.39 -11.62
CA VAL A 41 -0.75 1.08 -10.91
C VAL A 41 -0.67 -0.43 -10.79
N ASP A 42 0.47 -1.00 -11.16
CA ASP A 42 0.76 -2.42 -10.96
C ASP A 42 1.76 -2.60 -9.80
N ALA A 43 2.11 -3.87 -9.54
CA ALA A 43 3.06 -4.23 -8.50
C ALA A 43 4.41 -3.49 -8.63
N GLU A 44 4.90 -3.32 -9.85
CA GLU A 44 6.20 -2.72 -10.10
C GLU A 44 6.16 -1.22 -9.88
N GLY A 45 5.15 -0.53 -10.42
CA GLY A 45 4.94 0.90 -10.22
C GLY A 45 4.79 1.25 -8.74
N MET A 46 4.11 0.41 -7.96
CA MET A 46 3.99 0.62 -6.52
C MET A 46 5.34 0.45 -5.78
N LYS A 47 6.14 -0.55 -6.14
CA LYS A 47 7.46 -0.76 -5.55
C LYS A 47 8.42 0.37 -5.87
N GLN A 48 8.46 0.82 -7.12
CA GLN A 48 9.25 1.97 -7.56
C GLN A 48 8.86 3.25 -6.80
N PHE A 49 7.55 3.46 -6.57
CA PHE A 49 7.08 4.57 -5.76
C PHE A 49 7.59 4.48 -4.32
N ILE A 50 7.46 3.32 -3.66
CA ILE A 50 7.95 3.12 -2.29
C ILE A 50 9.47 3.38 -2.19
N ASP A 51 10.23 2.94 -3.18
CA ASP A 51 11.69 3.16 -3.22
C ASP A 51 12.05 4.65 -3.31
N SER A 52 11.22 5.46 -3.97
CA SER A 52 11.40 6.92 -4.07
C SER A 52 11.12 7.69 -2.77
N LEU A 53 10.46 7.06 -1.79
CA LEU A 53 10.10 7.72 -0.53
C LEU A 53 11.30 7.84 0.41
N ALA A 54 11.36 8.94 1.16
CA ALA A 54 12.31 9.12 2.25
C ALA A 54 11.84 8.37 3.52
N LEU A 55 11.76 7.05 3.43
CA LEU A 55 11.40 6.15 4.54
C LEU A 55 12.61 5.31 4.96
N PRO A 56 12.66 4.85 6.23
CA PRO A 56 13.58 3.82 6.66
C PRO A 56 13.46 2.53 5.81
N GLU A 57 14.58 1.83 5.62
CA GLU A 57 14.63 0.67 4.72
C GLU A 57 13.72 -0.48 5.20
N ASP A 58 13.61 -0.68 6.51
CA ASP A 58 12.71 -1.66 7.12
C ASP A 58 11.24 -1.39 6.78
N GLU A 59 10.82 -0.12 6.77
CA GLU A 59 9.47 0.26 6.36
C GLU A 59 9.27 0.12 4.85
N LYS A 60 10.29 0.43 4.03
CA LYS A 60 10.22 0.18 2.57
C LYS A 60 10.06 -1.30 2.28
N VAL A 61 10.85 -2.17 2.93
CA VAL A 61 10.76 -3.62 2.79
C VAL A 61 9.38 -4.11 3.21
N ARG A 62 8.86 -3.63 4.35
CA ARG A 62 7.52 -3.98 4.83
C ARG A 62 6.43 -3.58 3.84
N LEU A 63 6.46 -2.35 3.33
CA LEU A 63 5.49 -1.87 2.34
C LEU A 63 5.58 -2.63 1.01
N LYS A 64 6.79 -2.95 0.53
CA LYS A 64 7.00 -3.73 -0.71
C LYS A 64 6.55 -5.19 -0.61
N ALA A 65 6.43 -5.72 0.61
CA ALA A 65 5.89 -7.06 0.87
C ALA A 65 4.35 -7.11 0.92
N MET A 66 3.68 -5.95 0.95
CA MET A 66 2.22 -5.88 0.93
C MET A 66 1.69 -6.19 -0.48
N THR A 67 0.56 -6.88 -0.52
CA THR A 67 -0.21 -7.19 -1.73
C THR A 67 -1.68 -6.92 -1.45
N PRO A 68 -2.50 -6.64 -2.48
CA PRO A 68 -3.94 -6.49 -2.28
C PRO A 68 -4.59 -7.67 -1.55
N ALA A 69 -4.07 -8.89 -1.77
CA ALA A 69 -4.56 -10.10 -1.13
C ALA A 69 -4.16 -10.26 0.35
N ASN A 70 -3.01 -9.73 0.77
CA ASN A 70 -2.58 -9.79 2.18
C ASN A 70 -2.96 -8.54 2.98
N TYR A 71 -3.46 -7.50 2.32
CA TYR A 71 -3.94 -6.28 2.96
C TYR A 71 -5.38 -6.42 3.48
N ILE A 72 -5.58 -7.34 4.41
CA ILE A 72 -6.90 -7.67 5.00
C ILE A 72 -7.06 -7.21 6.46
N GLY A 73 -6.07 -6.52 7.02
CA GLY A 73 -6.09 -6.07 8.40
C GLY A 73 -6.28 -7.22 9.41
N ARG A 74 -7.22 -7.07 10.35
CA ARG A 74 -7.56 -8.09 11.36
C ARG A 74 -8.72 -9.01 10.92
N ALA A 75 -9.07 -9.07 9.63
CA ALA A 75 -10.26 -9.76 9.16
C ALA A 75 -10.36 -11.21 9.66
N THR A 76 -9.30 -12.01 9.54
CA THR A 76 -9.29 -13.41 10.00
C THR A 76 -9.43 -13.51 11.52
N THR A 77 -8.66 -12.71 12.26
CA THR A 77 -8.72 -12.65 13.73
C THR A 77 -10.11 -12.30 14.24
N MET A 78 -10.82 -11.37 13.58
CA MET A 78 -12.18 -10.99 13.97
C MET A 78 -13.19 -12.14 13.78
N VAL A 79 -12.99 -13.00 12.78
CA VAL A 79 -13.80 -14.21 12.59
C VAL A 79 -13.49 -15.23 13.69
N ASP A 80 -12.22 -15.41 14.04
CA ASP A 80 -11.81 -16.35 15.10
C ASP A 80 -12.30 -15.91 16.50
N GLU A 81 -12.46 -14.60 16.72
CA GLU A 81 -12.96 -14.01 17.97
C GLU A 81 -14.51 -14.11 18.11
N LEU A 82 -15.23 -14.42 17.04
CA LEU A 82 -16.69 -14.59 17.02
C LEU A 82 -17.07 -15.98 17.59
N LYS A 83 -16.87 -16.17 18.89
CA LYS A 83 -17.33 -17.34 19.63
C LYS A 83 -18.84 -17.32 19.87
#